data_AF-A0A371FD61-F1
#
_entry.id   AF-A0A371FD61-F1
#
_cell.length_a   1.000
_cell.length_b   1.000
_cell.length_c   1.000
_cell.angle_alpha   90.00
_cell.angle_beta   90.00
_cell.angle_gamma   90.00
#
_symmetry.space_group_name_H-M   'P 1'
#
loop_
_entity.id
_entity.type
_entity.pdbx_description
1 polymer ?
#
loop_
_entity_poly.entity_id
_entity_poly.type
_entity_poly.pdbx_seq_one_letter_code
_entity_poly.pdbx_strand_id
1 'polypeptide(L)'
;MENNDRTLKELATLDTYELKSGLIHLLPKFHGLVGEDPYKHLKEFHVVCSTMRLQGIPEDYIKMKAFPFSLDGAAKDWLNLQLVLFNT
;
A
#
# COMPACT_ATOMS: atom_id res chain seq x y z
N MET A 1 -21.19 -20.84 16.95
CA MET A 1 -20.32 -19.99 17.80
C MET A 1 -18.89 -19.87 17.24
N GLU A 2 -18.70 -19.97 15.91
CA GLU A 2 -17.37 -20.16 15.30
C GLU A 2 -16.81 -18.92 14.55
N ASN A 3 -17.52 -17.78 14.60
CA ASN A 3 -17.15 -16.61 13.80
C ASN A 3 -16.09 -15.72 14.47
N ASN A 4 -16.00 -15.76 15.80
CA ASN A 4 -15.22 -14.81 16.59
C ASN A 4 -13.71 -15.11 16.51
N ASP A 5 -13.36 -16.40 16.50
CA ASP A 5 -11.97 -16.88 16.45
C ASP A 5 -11.32 -16.62 15.08
N ARG A 6 -12.11 -16.68 13.99
CA ARG A 6 -11.66 -16.36 12.63
C ARG A 6 -11.34 -14.88 12.47
N THR A 7 -12.22 -13.99 12.96
CA THR A 7 -12.00 -12.54 12.88
C THR A 7 -10.78 -12.10 13.69
N LEU A 8 -10.57 -12.69 14.88
CA LEU A 8 -9.38 -12.39 15.70
C LEU A 8 -8.09 -12.85 15.02
N LYS A 9 -8.10 -14.03 14.38
CA LYS A 9 -6.97 -14.51 13.58
C LYS A 9 -6.69 -13.58 12.39
N GLU A 10 -7.72 -13.15 11.68
CA GLU A 10 -7.57 -12.25 10.51
C GLU A 10 -6.98 -10.89 10.91
N LEU A 11 -7.45 -10.30 12.01
CA LEU A 11 -6.87 -9.06 12.56
C LEU A 11 -5.41 -9.23 12.99
N ALA A 12 -5.08 -10.33 13.68
CA ALA A 12 -3.69 -10.63 14.04
C ALA A 12 -2.80 -10.87 12.80
N THR A 13 -3.38 -11.39 11.71
CA THR A 13 -2.66 -11.58 10.44
C THR A 13 -2.38 -10.25 9.74
N LEU A 14 -3.27 -9.26 9.89
CA LEU A 14 -3.07 -7.90 9.36
C LEU A 14 -1.94 -7.17 10.08
N ASP A 15 -1.90 -7.24 11.41
CA ASP A 15 -0.89 -6.56 12.20
C ASP A 15 0.52 -7.15 12.04
N THR A 16 0.61 -8.43 11.63
CA THR A 16 1.87 -9.13 11.36
C THR A 16 2.24 -9.14 9.87
N TYR A 17 1.42 -8.57 9.00
CA TYR A 17 1.72 -8.52 7.57
C TYR A 17 2.88 -7.57 7.28
N GLU A 18 3.99 -8.15 6.82
CA GLU A 18 5.14 -7.42 6.30
C GLU A 18 5.17 -7.47 4.77
N LEU A 19 5.28 -6.28 4.15
CA LEU A 19 5.50 -6.17 2.72
C LEU A 19 6.91 -6.64 2.37
N LYS A 20 7.02 -7.72 1.59
CA LYS A 20 8.31 -8.27 1.19
C LYS A 20 9.06 -7.26 0.30
N SER A 21 10.32 -6.98 0.65
CA SER A 21 11.17 -6.04 -0.11
C SER A 21 11.28 -6.37 -1.60
N GLY A 22 11.35 -7.65 -1.96
CA GLY A 22 11.37 -8.10 -3.36
C GLY A 22 10.12 -7.70 -4.17
N LEU A 23 8.98 -7.49 -3.51
CA LEU A 23 7.75 -7.03 -4.16
C LEU A 23 7.71 -5.51 -4.29
N ILE A 24 8.37 -4.77 -3.39
CA ILE A 24 8.42 -3.30 -3.43
C ILE A 24 9.01 -2.79 -4.74
N HIS A 25 10.02 -3.48 -5.28
CA HIS A 25 10.64 -3.13 -6.55
C HIS A 25 9.71 -3.27 -7.76
N LEU A 26 8.59 -4.01 -7.63
CA LEU A 26 7.61 -4.18 -8.70
C LEU A 26 6.58 -3.05 -8.74
N LEU A 27 6.50 -2.23 -7.68
CA LEU A 27 5.55 -1.13 -7.64
C LEU A 27 5.93 -0.05 -8.67
N PRO A 28 4.95 0.47 -9.43
CA PRO A 28 5.21 1.62 -10.29
C PRO A 28 5.64 2.82 -9.43
N LYS A 29 6.45 3.70 -10.00
CA LYS A 29 6.91 4.92 -9.35
C LYS A 29 6.16 6.13 -9.87
N PHE A 30 5.76 7.00 -8.96
CA PHE A 30 5.17 8.30 -9.25
C PHE A 30 5.94 9.38 -8.52
N HIS A 31 6.55 10.28 -9.28
CA HIS A 31 7.43 11.33 -8.76
C HIS A 31 6.67 12.64 -8.50
N GLY A 32 5.47 12.79 -9.08
CA GLY A 32 4.67 14.02 -9.03
C GLY A 32 5.11 15.06 -10.06
N LEU A 33 5.65 14.63 -11.20
CA LEU A 33 6.11 15.53 -12.26
C LEU A 33 4.95 15.95 -13.19
N VAL A 34 5.07 17.14 -13.81
CA VAL A 34 4.03 17.75 -14.68
C VAL A 34 3.64 16.86 -15.88
N GLY A 35 4.48 15.91 -16.29
CA GLY A 35 4.21 14.98 -17.38
C GLY A 35 3.77 13.57 -16.95
N GLU A 36 3.74 13.28 -15.65
CA GLU A 36 3.26 11.98 -15.16
C GLU A 36 1.74 11.97 -15.06
N ASP A 37 1.13 10.85 -15.47
CA ASP A 37 -0.31 10.65 -15.37
C ASP A 37 -0.65 9.92 -14.05
N PRO A 38 -1.32 10.59 -13.08
CA PRO A 38 -1.69 9.97 -11.81
C PRO A 38 -2.71 8.83 -11.99
N TYR A 39 -3.59 8.89 -13.00
CA TYR A 39 -4.55 7.81 -13.26
C TYR A 39 -3.88 6.57 -13.81
N LYS A 40 -2.90 6.74 -14.70
CA LYS A 40 -2.07 5.64 -15.19
C LYS A 40 -1.32 4.98 -14.04
N HIS A 41 -0.70 5.78 -13.16
CA HIS A 41 -0.03 5.26 -11.97
C HIS A 41 -0.97 4.42 -11.09
N LEU A 42 -2.16 4.92 -10.77
CA LEU A 42 -3.13 4.20 -9.93
C LEU A 42 -3.59 2.88 -10.57
N LYS A 43 -3.78 2.83 -11.90
CA LYS A 43 -4.12 1.60 -12.61
C LYS A 43 -3.00 0.57 -12.53
N GLU A 44 -1.77 0.98 -12.81
CA GLU A 44 -0.59 0.09 -12.72
C GLU A 44 -0.38 -0.39 -11.28
N PHE A 45 -0.52 0.51 -10.31
CA PHE A 45 -0.39 0.21 -8.89
C PHE A 45 -1.43 -0.82 -8.45
N HIS A 46 -2.70 -0.64 -8.86
CA HIS A 46 -3.77 -1.60 -8.56
C HIS A 46 -3.43 -2.99 -9.09
N VAL A 47 -3.02 -3.10 -10.36
CA VAL A 47 -2.64 -4.37 -10.98
C VAL A 47 -1.53 -5.05 -10.20
N VAL A 48 -0.47 -4.32 -9.84
CA VAL A 48 0.66 -4.89 -9.08
C VAL A 48 0.19 -5.36 -7.70
N CYS A 49 -0.56 -4.55 -6.94
CA CYS A 49 -1.08 -4.94 -5.63
C CYS A 49 -1.99 -6.17 -5.68
N SER A 50 -2.81 -6.34 -6.72
CA SER A 50 -3.65 -7.52 -6.88
C SER A 50 -2.83 -8.81 -7.02
N THR A 51 -1.59 -8.74 -7.52
CA THR A 51 -0.67 -9.89 -7.60
C THR A 51 0.03 -10.22 -6.27
N MET A 52 0.10 -9.26 -5.35
CA MET A 52 0.70 -9.42 -4.02
C MET A 52 -0.26 -10.05 -3.00
N ARG A 53 -1.47 -10.41 -3.42
CA ARG A 53 -2.56 -10.88 -2.56
C ARG A 53 -2.19 -12.16 -1.81
N LEU A 54 -2.33 -12.11 -0.48
CA LEU A 54 -2.18 -13.25 0.42
C LEU A 54 -3.55 -13.65 0.97
N GLN A 55 -3.74 -14.94 1.26
CA GLN A 55 -4.98 -15.40 1.88
C GLN A 55 -5.14 -14.78 3.28
N GLY A 56 -6.34 -14.26 3.57
CA GLY A 56 -6.65 -13.62 4.85
C GLY A 56 -6.21 -12.17 4.98
N ILE A 57 -5.62 -11.55 3.96
CA ILE A 57 -5.30 -10.12 3.94
C ILE A 57 -6.18 -9.42 2.91
N PRO A 58 -7.03 -8.44 3.31
CA PRO A 58 -7.79 -7.62 2.38
C PRO A 58 -6.87 -6.85 1.45
N GLU A 59 -7.24 -6.79 0.17
CA GLU A 59 -6.42 -6.13 -0.85
C GLU A 59 -6.17 -4.65 -0.55
N ASP A 60 -7.15 -3.96 0.03
CA ASP A 60 -7.02 -2.56 0.39
C ASP A 60 -6.01 -2.34 1.53
N TYR A 61 -5.81 -3.33 2.41
CA TYR A 61 -4.74 -3.27 3.40
C TYR A 61 -3.35 -3.37 2.75
N ILE A 62 -3.21 -4.23 1.74
CA ILE A 62 -1.98 -4.34 0.94
C ILE A 62 -1.71 -3.02 0.22
N LYS A 63 -2.72 -2.44 -0.44
CA LYS A 63 -2.60 -1.13 -1.10
C LYS A 63 -2.19 -0.05 -0.11
N MET A 64 -2.84 0.01 1.06
CA MET A 64 -2.51 0.99 2.10
C MET A 64 -1.04 0.89 2.54
N LYS A 65 -0.53 -0.33 2.77
CA LYS A 65 0.88 -0.55 3.15
C LYS A 65 1.86 -0.32 1.99
N ALA A 66 1.46 -0.61 0.75
CA ALA A 66 2.32 -0.51 -0.43
C ALA A 66 2.40 0.91 -1.04
N PHE A 67 1.34 1.72 -0.90
CA PHE A 67 1.23 3.02 -1.54
C PHE A 67 2.39 3.99 -1.22
N PRO A 68 2.88 4.12 0.03
CA PRO A 68 4.04 4.99 0.29
C PRO A 68 5.29 4.59 -0.49
N PHE A 69 5.42 3.32 -0.87
CA PHE A 69 6.54 2.82 -1.66
C PHE A 69 6.35 2.99 -3.17
N SER A 70 5.14 3.30 -3.64
CA SER A 70 4.89 3.64 -5.05
C SER A 70 5.16 5.11 -5.35
N LEU A 71 5.33 5.94 -4.32
CA LEU A 71 5.68 7.36 -4.45
C LEU A 71 7.19 7.59 -4.41
N ASP A 72 7.63 8.60 -5.13
CA ASP A 72 8.99 9.11 -5.11
C ASP A 72 9.00 10.64 -5.26
N GLY A 73 10.18 11.27 -5.15
CA GLY A 73 10.36 12.70 -5.34
C GLY A 73 9.33 13.56 -4.60
N ALA A 74 8.77 14.54 -5.31
CA ALA A 74 7.82 15.51 -4.75
C ALA A 74 6.53 14.85 -4.23
N ALA A 75 6.08 13.75 -4.84
CA ALA A 75 4.90 13.02 -4.35
C ALA A 75 5.15 12.35 -3.00
N LYS A 76 6.35 11.79 -2.81
CA LYS A 76 6.74 11.20 -1.51
C LYS A 76 6.90 12.27 -0.43
N ASP A 77 7.51 13.40 -0.78
CA ASP A 77 7.67 14.53 0.13
C ASP A 77 6.31 15.07 0.59
N TRP A 78 5.34 15.19 -0.33
CA TRP A 78 3.97 15.57 0.00
C TRP A 78 3.32 14.63 1.01
N LEU A 79 3.44 13.31 0.83
CA LEU A 79 2.87 12.33 1.75
C LEU A 79 3.52 12.42 3.15
N ASN A 80 4.85 12.60 3.19
CA ASN A 80 5.57 12.76 4.45
C ASN A 80 5.13 14.02 5.20
N LEU A 81 4.93 15.13 4.49
CA LEU A 81 4.43 16.37 5.08
C LEU A 81 3.02 16.19 5.67
N GLN A 82 2.12 15.50 4.94
CA GLN A 82 0.78 15.18 5.46
C GLN A 82 0.89 14.35 6.75
N LEU A 83 1.70 13.29 6.76
CA LEU A 83 1.89 12.45 7.95
C LEU A 83 2.45 13.23 9.14
N VAL A 84 3.36 14.18 8.94
CA VAL A 84 3.88 15.02 10.03
C VAL A 84 2.77 15.90 10.60
N LEU A 85 1.92 16.49 9.75
CA LEU A 85 0.84 17.39 10.18
C LEU A 85 -0.28 16.69 10.97
N PHE A 86 -0.54 15.40 10.73
CA PHE A 86 -1.58 14.65 11.45
C PHE A 86 -1.07 13.99 12.74
N ASN A 87 0.24 13.97 12.99
CA ASN A 87 0.86 13.37 14.18
C ASN A 87 1.30 14.42 15.23
N THR A 88 1.07 15.70 14.97
CA THR A 88 1.25 16.83 15.90
C THR A 88 -0.09 17.36 16.36
#